data_AF-A0A9X8M773-F1
#
_entry.id   AF-A0A9X8M773-F1
#
_cell.length_a   1.000
_cell.length_b   1.000
_cell.length_c   1.000
_cell.angle_alpha   90.00
_cell.angle_beta   90.00
_cell.angle_gamma   90.00
#
_symmetry.space_group_name_H-M   'P 1'
#
loop_
_entity.id
_entity.type
_entity.pdbx_description
1 polymer ?
#
loop_
_entity_poly.entity_id
_entity_poly.type
_entity_poly.pdbx_seq_one_letter_code
_entity_poly.pdbx_strand_id
1 'polypeptide(L)'
;MLSINPNEQTEKDNYKLLTGSIIPRPVAFVTSVTKDGVLNGAPYSYFNIVAANPPLISVSVQRKAGERKDTSRNAIEKGEFVVHISDESYVAAINETAANLPPNESEIELAKLTPIESEVISVPGVKEANIRMECILERAIPLGGTEDSPACDLLIGRVVRFHVAEHLYEKGRIHAEGLKPISRLAGHNYAKLGEQFELVRPV
;
A
#
# COMPACT_ATOMS: atom_id res chain seq x y z
N MET A 1 20.27 27.80 2.59
CA MET A 1 19.53 26.58 2.92
C MET A 1 18.92 26.74 4.29
N LEU A 2 17.69 26.25 4.52
CA LEU A 2 17.09 26.21 5.86
C LEU A 2 17.61 24.97 6.58
N SER A 3 17.97 25.12 7.86
CA SER A 3 18.27 24.00 8.76
C SER A 3 17.08 23.83 9.71
N ILE A 4 16.50 22.64 9.75
CA ILE A 4 15.28 22.34 10.54
C ILE A 4 15.57 21.13 11.42
N ASN A 5 15.52 21.30 12.74
CA ASN A 5 15.73 20.24 13.71
C ASN A 5 14.39 19.53 14.01
N PRO A 6 14.24 18.21 13.77
CA PRO A 6 12.99 17.50 14.02
C PRO A 6 12.60 17.44 15.50
N ASN A 7 13.54 17.64 16.43
CA ASN A 7 13.29 17.68 17.86
C ASN A 7 12.73 19.03 18.35
N GLU A 8 12.75 20.06 17.49
CA GLU A 8 12.28 21.43 17.80
C GLU A 8 10.95 21.77 17.10
N GLN A 9 10.28 20.78 16.49
CA GLN A 9 8.98 20.94 15.85
C GLN A 9 8.04 19.78 16.18
N THR A 10 6.74 19.95 15.90
CA THR A 10 5.73 18.95 16.24
C THR A 10 5.83 17.71 15.36
N GLU A 11 5.25 16.59 15.80
CA GLU A 11 5.07 15.40 14.96
C GLU A 11 4.35 15.74 13.65
N LYS A 12 3.33 16.61 13.71
CA LYS A 12 2.58 17.06 12.53
C LYS A 12 3.47 17.83 11.54
N ASP A 13 4.41 18.65 12.03
CA ASP A 13 5.34 19.37 11.17
C ASP A 13 6.40 18.45 10.56
N ASN A 14 6.91 17.50 11.34
CA ASN A 14 7.76 16.41 10.83
C ASN A 14 7.03 15.61 9.74
N TYR A 15 5.76 15.23 9.96
CA TYR A 15 4.92 14.53 8.98
C TYR A 15 4.73 15.33 7.69
N LYS A 16 4.43 16.63 7.80
CA LYS A 16 4.30 17.52 6.63
C LYS A 16 5.58 17.57 5.82
N LEU A 17 6.73 17.67 6.50
CA LEU A 17 8.03 17.74 5.82
C LEU A 17 8.39 16.43 5.13
N LEU A 18 8.17 15.28 5.79
CA LEU A 18 8.38 13.95 5.20
C LEU A 18 7.48 13.72 3.98
N THR A 19 6.18 13.94 4.13
CA THR A 19 5.20 13.67 3.05
C THR A 19 5.25 14.68 1.90
N GLY A 20 5.82 15.86 2.12
CA GLY A 20 6.09 16.85 1.07
C GLY A 20 7.45 16.72 0.40
N SER A 21 8.41 16.05 1.02
CA SER A 21 9.77 15.89 0.47
C SER A 21 9.99 14.55 -0.21
N ILE A 22 9.44 13.46 0.35
CA ILE A 22 9.56 12.11 -0.20
C ILE A 22 8.39 11.87 -1.14
N ILE A 23 8.51 12.36 -2.37
CA ILE A 23 7.48 12.32 -3.42
C ILE A 23 8.11 12.06 -4.81
N PRO A 24 7.36 11.51 -5.77
CA PRO A 24 6.02 10.90 -5.62
C PRO A 24 6.10 9.53 -4.91
N ARG A 25 5.05 9.14 -4.18
CA ARG A 25 4.99 7.82 -3.53
C ARG A 25 3.96 6.92 -4.21
N PRO A 26 4.31 5.67 -4.57
CA PRO A 26 3.32 4.72 -5.07
C PRO A 26 2.31 4.39 -3.95
N VAL A 27 1.09 4.01 -4.33
CA VAL A 27 0.03 3.67 -3.38
C VAL A 27 -0.29 2.18 -3.49
N ALA A 28 -0.02 1.45 -2.41
CA ALA A 28 -0.52 0.10 -2.22
C ALA A 28 -1.98 0.17 -1.74
N PHE A 29 -2.90 -0.38 -2.51
CA PHE A 29 -4.24 -0.67 -1.99
C PHE A 29 -4.24 -2.10 -1.46
N VAL A 30 -4.46 -2.28 -0.16
CA VAL A 30 -4.27 -3.56 0.51
C VAL A 30 -5.61 -4.13 0.96
N THR A 31 -5.90 -5.37 0.56
CA THR A 31 -7.01 -6.13 1.13
C THR A 31 -6.52 -7.16 2.14
N SER A 32 -7.32 -7.36 3.17
CA SER A 32 -7.04 -8.29 4.28
C SER A 32 -8.34 -8.74 4.92
N VAL A 33 -8.36 -9.90 5.57
CA VAL A 33 -9.59 -10.51 6.10
C VAL A 33 -9.55 -10.60 7.62
N THR A 34 -10.63 -10.18 8.30
CA THR A 34 -10.79 -10.31 9.75
C THR A 34 -10.95 -11.78 10.17
N LYS A 35 -10.91 -12.06 11.48
CA LYS A 35 -11.19 -13.41 12.00
C LYS A 35 -12.59 -13.90 11.62
N ASP A 36 -13.55 -12.98 11.55
CA ASP A 36 -14.96 -13.24 11.25
C ASP A 36 -15.26 -13.27 9.74
N GLY A 37 -14.24 -13.17 8.88
CA GLY A 37 -14.38 -13.30 7.43
C GLY A 37 -14.74 -12.01 6.70
N VAL A 38 -14.71 -10.85 7.36
CA VAL A 38 -14.96 -9.55 6.71
C VAL A 38 -13.72 -9.13 5.92
N LEU A 39 -13.93 -8.74 4.66
CA LEU A 39 -12.88 -8.25 3.77
C LEU A 39 -12.68 -6.74 3.95
N ASN A 40 -11.57 -6.33 4.55
CA ASN A 40 -11.17 -4.93 4.62
C ASN A 40 -10.31 -4.51 3.42
N GLY A 41 -10.35 -3.21 3.10
CA GLY A 41 -9.52 -2.59 2.07
C GLY A 41 -9.08 -1.19 2.47
N ALA A 42 -7.78 -0.88 2.35
CA ALA A 42 -7.27 0.47 2.66
C ALA A 42 -6.03 0.85 1.83
N PRO A 43 -5.85 2.15 1.50
CA PRO A 43 -4.69 2.64 0.76
C PRO A 43 -3.52 3.06 1.67
N TYR A 44 -2.30 2.71 1.25
CA TYR A 44 -1.05 3.02 1.94
C TYR A 44 0.01 3.56 0.97
N SER A 45 0.49 4.77 1.22
CA SER A 45 1.57 5.38 0.39
C SER A 45 2.97 5.15 0.93
N TYR A 46 3.13 4.52 2.10
CA TYR A 46 4.43 4.13 2.62
C TYR A 46 4.75 2.72 2.12
N PHE A 47 4.93 2.62 0.80
CA PHE A 47 4.99 1.40 0.03
C PHE A 47 6.20 1.40 -0.91
N ASN A 48 6.95 0.28 -0.95
CA ASN A 48 8.03 0.09 -1.91
C ASN A 48 8.42 -1.39 -2.08
N ILE A 49 9.29 -1.65 -3.05
CA ILE A 49 10.01 -2.93 -3.24
C ILE A 49 11.08 -3.07 -2.16
N VAL A 50 11.30 -4.30 -1.68
CA VAL A 50 12.37 -4.65 -0.74
C VAL A 50 13.45 -5.48 -1.43
N ALA A 51 13.07 -6.56 -2.10
CA ALA A 51 13.99 -7.47 -2.78
C ALA A 51 13.31 -8.17 -3.95
N ALA A 52 14.11 -8.70 -4.89
CA ALA A 52 13.60 -9.48 -6.03
C ALA A 52 13.79 -11.01 -5.85
N ASN A 53 14.65 -11.46 -4.93
CA ASN A 53 14.90 -12.87 -4.67
C ASN A 53 14.89 -13.19 -3.16
N PRO A 54 13.79 -13.73 -2.60
CA PRO A 54 12.47 -13.82 -3.23
C PRO A 54 11.84 -12.42 -3.45
N PRO A 55 10.75 -12.29 -4.21
CA PRO A 55 10.07 -11.00 -4.41
C PRO A 55 9.44 -10.52 -3.09
N LEU A 56 10.03 -9.49 -2.49
CA LEU A 56 9.59 -8.88 -1.24
C LEU A 56 9.15 -7.43 -1.47
N ILE A 57 8.04 -7.06 -0.85
CA ILE A 57 7.54 -5.68 -0.77
C ILE A 57 7.39 -5.26 0.68
N SER A 58 7.28 -3.96 0.92
CA SER A 58 7.00 -3.43 2.25
C SER A 58 5.87 -2.43 2.25
N VAL A 59 4.99 -2.50 3.25
CA VAL A 59 3.96 -1.50 3.55
C VAL A 59 4.07 -1.10 5.02
N SER A 60 4.26 0.18 5.31
CA SER A 60 4.23 0.69 6.69
C SER A 60 2.81 1.14 7.06
N VAL A 61 2.20 0.42 8.01
CA VAL A 61 0.85 0.67 8.51
C VAL A 61 0.95 1.38 9.85
N GLN A 62 0.48 2.63 9.90
CA GLN A 62 0.49 3.42 11.14
C GLN A 62 -0.47 2.84 12.18
N ARG A 63 -0.07 2.87 13.45
CA ARG A 63 -0.90 2.53 14.59
C ARG A 63 -1.74 3.73 15.04
N LYS A 64 -2.78 3.47 15.82
CA LYS A 64 -3.60 4.51 16.46
C LYS A 64 -3.46 4.35 17.96
N ALA A 65 -2.81 5.31 18.62
CA ALA A 65 -2.53 5.25 20.07
C ALA A 65 -1.87 3.93 20.50
N GLY A 66 -0.82 3.50 19.78
CA GLY A 66 -0.10 2.26 20.06
C GLY A 66 -0.77 0.97 19.56
N GLU A 67 -2.03 1.04 19.13
CA GLU A 67 -2.81 -0.12 18.66
C GLU A 67 -2.72 -0.33 17.14
N ARG A 68 -2.61 -1.60 16.75
CA ARG A 68 -2.56 -2.01 15.33
C ARG A 68 -3.85 -1.61 14.62
N LYS A 69 -3.78 -1.16 13.37
CA LYS A 69 -4.95 -1.04 12.48
C LYS A 69 -5.40 -2.40 11.95
N ASP A 70 -6.62 -2.46 11.41
CA ASP A 70 -7.24 -3.67 10.83
C ASP A 70 -6.31 -4.39 9.87
N THR A 71 -5.74 -3.70 8.88
CA THR A 71 -4.80 -4.32 7.93
C THR A 71 -3.63 -5.03 8.61
N SER A 72 -2.98 -4.42 9.61
CA SER A 72 -1.89 -5.08 10.35
C SER A 72 -2.40 -6.26 11.17
N ARG A 73 -3.55 -6.12 11.86
CA ARG A 73 -4.13 -7.22 12.66
C ARG A 73 -4.47 -8.41 11.77
N ASN A 74 -5.17 -8.15 10.68
CA ASN A 74 -5.63 -9.16 9.73
C ASN A 74 -4.46 -9.86 9.04
N ALA A 75 -3.46 -9.10 8.56
CA ALA A 75 -2.27 -9.66 7.93
C ALA A 75 -1.45 -10.53 8.90
N ILE A 76 -1.34 -10.15 10.18
CA ILE A 76 -0.65 -10.94 11.20
C ILE A 76 -1.43 -12.21 11.54
N GLU A 77 -2.75 -12.09 11.71
CA GLU A 77 -3.61 -13.21 12.08
C GLU A 77 -3.70 -14.29 10.99
N LYS A 78 -3.89 -13.87 9.73
CA LYS A 78 -3.99 -14.78 8.58
C LYS A 78 -2.63 -15.16 8.01
N GLY A 79 -1.60 -14.34 8.24
CA GLY A 79 -0.32 -14.47 7.54
C GLY A 79 -0.41 -14.11 6.06
N GLU A 80 -1.49 -13.45 5.61
CA GLU A 80 -1.86 -13.28 4.21
C GLU A 80 -2.50 -11.92 3.96
N PHE A 81 -2.26 -11.34 2.78
CA PHE A 81 -2.91 -10.13 2.28
C PHE A 81 -2.67 -9.97 0.77
N VAL A 82 -3.48 -9.14 0.10
CA VAL A 82 -3.25 -8.81 -1.32
C VAL A 82 -2.87 -7.35 -1.45
N VAL A 83 -1.82 -7.05 -2.22
CA VAL A 83 -1.40 -5.69 -2.55
C VAL A 83 -1.76 -5.39 -4.00
N HIS A 84 -2.52 -4.33 -4.23
CA HIS A 84 -2.95 -3.86 -5.54
C HIS A 84 -2.19 -2.59 -5.89
N ILE A 85 -1.80 -2.48 -7.16
CA ILE A 85 -1.26 -1.23 -7.70
C ILE A 85 -2.43 -0.28 -7.96
N SER A 86 -2.39 0.90 -7.35
CA SER A 86 -3.41 1.92 -7.54
C SER A 86 -3.21 2.64 -8.89
N ASP A 87 -4.28 2.76 -9.67
CA ASP A 87 -4.26 3.43 -10.97
C ASP A 87 -5.51 4.29 -11.21
N GLU A 88 -5.48 5.09 -12.28
CA GLU A 88 -6.54 6.04 -12.61
C GLU A 88 -7.93 5.41 -12.80
N SER A 89 -8.01 4.13 -13.17
CA SER A 89 -9.29 3.49 -13.51
C SER A 89 -10.20 3.26 -12.30
N TYR A 90 -9.62 3.14 -11.09
CA TYR A 90 -10.38 2.85 -9.87
C TYR A 90 -9.98 3.70 -8.65
N VAL A 91 -9.14 4.73 -8.82
CA VAL A 91 -8.69 5.62 -7.73
C VAL A 91 -9.83 6.30 -6.96
N ALA A 92 -10.96 6.56 -7.62
CA ALA A 92 -12.14 7.13 -6.96
C ALA A 92 -12.67 6.18 -5.87
N ALA A 93 -12.83 4.89 -6.19
CA ALA A 93 -13.23 3.87 -5.24
C ALA A 93 -12.16 3.66 -4.14
N ILE A 94 -10.88 3.65 -4.49
CA ILE A 94 -9.78 3.59 -3.49
C ILE A 94 -9.90 4.74 -2.49
N ASN A 95 -10.22 5.96 -2.94
CA ASN A 95 -10.37 7.09 -2.05
C ASN A 95 -11.57 6.94 -1.10
N GLU A 96 -12.67 6.31 -1.53
CA GLU A 96 -13.80 5.98 -0.66
C GLU A 96 -13.40 5.04 0.49
N THR A 97 -12.50 4.08 0.23
CA THR A 97 -11.98 3.16 1.27
C THR A 97 -11.10 3.82 2.33
N ALA A 98 -10.69 5.09 2.14
CA ALA A 98 -9.94 5.82 3.16
C ALA A 98 -10.83 6.34 4.31
N ALA A 99 -12.15 6.16 4.21
CA ALA A 99 -13.09 6.44 5.29
C ALA A 99 -12.82 5.54 6.52
N ASN A 100 -13.02 6.07 7.72
CA ASN A 100 -12.77 5.32 8.95
C ASN A 100 -14.05 4.56 9.38
N LEU A 101 -14.25 3.38 8.81
CA LEU A 101 -15.34 2.48 9.18
C LEU A 101 -15.09 1.76 10.52
N PRO A 102 -16.14 1.21 11.15
CA PRO A 102 -15.99 0.22 12.22
C PRO A 102 -15.19 -1.01 11.73
N PRO A 103 -14.48 -1.70 12.64
CA PRO A 103 -13.52 -2.77 12.27
C PRO A 103 -14.14 -4.01 11.59
N ASN A 104 -15.47 -4.16 11.62
CA ASN A 104 -16.16 -5.31 11.02
C ASN A 104 -17.09 -4.91 9.86
N GLU A 105 -16.86 -3.74 9.26
CA GLU A 105 -17.53 -3.32 8.03
C GLU A 105 -16.53 -3.35 6.87
N SER A 106 -16.98 -3.76 5.69
CA SER A 106 -16.13 -3.91 4.51
C SER A 106 -16.06 -2.60 3.72
N GLU A 107 -14.88 -2.01 3.63
CA GLU A 107 -14.63 -0.88 2.73
C GLU A 107 -14.80 -1.27 1.25
N ILE A 108 -14.62 -2.55 0.92
CA ILE A 108 -14.76 -3.07 -0.44
C ILE A 108 -16.22 -2.97 -0.89
N GLU A 109 -17.15 -3.41 -0.04
CA GLU A 109 -18.59 -3.29 -0.30
C GLU A 109 -19.03 -1.83 -0.34
N LEU A 110 -18.54 -0.99 0.60
CA LEU A 110 -18.84 0.44 0.62
C LEU A 110 -18.45 1.13 -0.70
N ALA A 111 -17.21 0.88 -1.15
CA ALA A 111 -16.65 1.49 -2.36
C ALA A 111 -17.11 0.80 -3.66
N LYS A 112 -18.02 -0.19 -3.57
CA LYS A 112 -18.56 -0.98 -4.70
C LYS A 112 -17.47 -1.64 -5.55
N LEU A 113 -16.40 -2.06 -4.90
CA LEU A 113 -15.35 -2.87 -5.51
C LEU A 113 -15.78 -4.33 -5.54
N THR A 114 -15.31 -5.09 -6.53
CA THR A 114 -15.74 -6.48 -6.74
C THR A 114 -14.68 -7.44 -6.19
N PRO A 115 -14.97 -8.23 -5.14
CA PRO A 115 -14.05 -9.25 -4.67
C PRO A 115 -13.71 -10.26 -5.77
N ILE A 116 -12.45 -10.67 -5.83
CA ILE A 116 -11.97 -11.77 -6.67
C ILE A 116 -11.09 -12.70 -5.83
N GLU A 117 -11.35 -13.99 -5.92
CA GLU A 117 -10.58 -15.00 -5.18
C GLU A 117 -9.10 -15.00 -5.61
N SER A 118 -8.25 -15.30 -4.63
CA SER A 118 -6.82 -15.52 -4.81
C SER A 118 -6.54 -16.98 -5.15
N GLU A 119 -5.43 -17.27 -5.81
CA GLU A 119 -5.06 -18.63 -6.22
C GLU A 119 -4.24 -19.39 -5.16
N VAL A 120 -3.37 -18.68 -4.43
CA VAL A 120 -2.41 -19.29 -3.49
C VAL A 120 -2.82 -19.02 -2.05
N ILE A 121 -3.32 -17.82 -1.75
CA ILE A 121 -3.74 -17.41 -0.41
C ILE A 121 -5.27 -17.39 -0.26
N SER A 122 -5.76 -17.35 0.98
CA SER A 122 -7.19 -17.33 1.28
C SER A 122 -7.84 -15.93 1.25
N VAL A 123 -7.04 -14.87 1.18
CA VAL A 123 -7.52 -13.47 1.16
C VAL A 123 -7.91 -13.05 -0.26
N PRO A 124 -9.17 -12.63 -0.51
CA PRO A 124 -9.58 -12.08 -1.80
C PRO A 124 -8.89 -10.76 -2.14
N GLY A 125 -8.66 -10.53 -3.43
CA GLY A 125 -8.32 -9.20 -3.98
C GLY A 125 -9.56 -8.48 -4.50
N VAL A 126 -9.35 -7.41 -5.27
CA VAL A 126 -10.40 -6.71 -6.04
C VAL A 126 -10.17 -6.83 -7.55
N LYS A 127 -11.26 -6.99 -8.31
CA LYS A 127 -11.23 -7.24 -9.76
C LYS A 127 -10.84 -6.01 -10.57
N GLU A 128 -11.08 -4.82 -10.05
CA GLU A 128 -10.84 -3.54 -10.71
C GLU A 128 -9.34 -3.24 -10.90
N ALA A 129 -8.47 -3.83 -10.07
CA ALA A 129 -7.04 -3.60 -10.15
C ALA A 129 -6.42 -4.26 -11.39
N ASN A 130 -5.70 -3.48 -12.19
CA ASN A 130 -4.98 -4.01 -13.35
C ASN A 130 -3.75 -4.85 -12.97
N ILE A 131 -3.19 -4.62 -11.78
CA ILE A 131 -2.08 -5.41 -11.21
C ILE A 131 -2.34 -5.65 -9.72
N ARG A 132 -2.28 -6.91 -9.29
CA ARG A 132 -2.31 -7.29 -7.88
C ARG A 132 -1.33 -8.40 -7.54
N MET A 133 -0.93 -8.45 -6.28
CA MET A 133 0.08 -9.36 -5.73
C MET A 133 -0.48 -10.06 -4.51
N GLU A 134 -0.63 -11.38 -4.60
CA GLU A 134 -0.90 -12.20 -3.43
C GLU A 134 0.35 -12.28 -2.57
N CYS A 135 0.23 -11.93 -1.29
CA CYS A 135 1.36 -11.85 -0.38
C CYS A 135 1.12 -12.73 0.84
N ILE A 136 2.17 -13.45 1.24
CA ILE A 136 2.26 -13.97 2.59
C ILE A 136 3.10 -13.02 3.45
N LEU A 137 2.79 -12.91 4.73
CA LEU A 137 3.54 -12.09 5.67
C LEU A 137 4.85 -12.80 6.07
N GLU A 138 5.99 -12.24 5.69
CA GLU A 138 7.31 -12.71 6.13
C GLU A 138 7.63 -12.22 7.55
N ARG A 139 7.29 -10.96 7.84
CA ARG A 139 7.43 -10.36 9.17
C ARG A 139 6.64 -9.07 9.27
N ALA A 140 6.16 -8.77 10.47
CA ALA A 140 5.69 -7.45 10.86
C ALA A 140 6.66 -6.87 11.89
N ILE A 141 7.24 -5.71 11.59
CA ILE A 141 8.27 -5.07 12.43
C ILE A 141 7.68 -3.81 13.08
N PRO A 142 7.41 -3.80 14.39
CA PRO A 142 6.99 -2.58 15.09
C PRO A 142 8.13 -1.55 15.09
N LEU A 143 7.84 -0.30 14.71
CA LEU A 143 8.83 0.78 14.58
C LEU A 143 8.30 2.12 15.06
N GLY A 144 9.22 2.98 15.53
CA GLY A 144 8.93 4.35 16.00
C GLY A 144 8.09 4.39 17.27
N GLY A 145 7.71 5.59 17.72
CA GLY A 145 6.91 5.77 18.94
C GLY A 145 7.75 5.59 20.21
N THR A 146 7.15 5.00 21.25
CA THR A 146 7.82 4.65 22.52
C THR A 146 8.00 3.14 22.62
N GLU A 147 8.77 2.69 23.63
CA GLU A 147 9.01 1.27 23.90
C GLU A 147 7.70 0.47 24.02
N ASP A 148 6.70 1.02 24.71
CA ASP A 148 5.41 0.37 24.94
C ASP A 148 4.33 0.73 23.90
N SER A 149 4.59 1.68 23.00
CA SER A 149 3.60 2.16 22.03
C SER A 149 4.23 2.48 20.68
N PRO A 150 4.45 1.46 19.83
CA PRO A 150 5.01 1.64 18.50
C PRO A 150 4.15 2.54 17.62
N ALA A 151 4.80 3.36 16.77
CA ALA A 151 4.09 4.26 15.85
C ALA A 151 3.51 3.52 14.64
N CYS A 152 4.16 2.45 14.17
CA CYS A 152 3.72 1.68 13.01
C CYS A 152 4.15 0.22 13.07
N ASP A 153 3.54 -0.61 12.23
CA ASP A 153 4.07 -1.92 11.84
C ASP A 153 4.55 -1.85 10.39
N LEU A 154 5.83 -2.12 10.15
CA LEU A 154 6.38 -2.33 8.81
C LEU A 154 6.14 -3.79 8.42
N LEU A 155 5.15 -4.00 7.54
CA LEU A 155 4.81 -5.31 7.01
C LEU A 155 5.75 -5.62 5.85
N ILE A 156 6.46 -6.75 5.92
CA ILE A 156 7.23 -7.31 4.82
C ILE A 156 6.42 -8.47 4.23
N GLY A 157 5.95 -8.29 3.00
CA GLY A 157 5.19 -9.30 2.27
C GLY A 157 6.05 -10.00 1.23
N ARG A 158 6.01 -11.32 1.19
CA ARG A 158 6.55 -12.09 0.06
C ARG A 158 5.45 -12.33 -0.95
N VAL A 159 5.70 -11.90 -2.20
CA VAL A 159 4.78 -12.14 -3.29
C VAL A 159 4.83 -13.62 -3.67
N VAL A 160 3.67 -14.28 -3.66
CA VAL A 160 3.51 -15.69 -4.04
C VAL A 160 2.78 -15.87 -5.37
N ARG A 161 2.04 -14.85 -5.81
CA ARG A 161 1.43 -14.79 -7.15
C ARG A 161 1.31 -13.34 -7.63
N PHE A 162 1.68 -13.10 -8.88
CA PHE A 162 1.36 -11.88 -9.61
C PHE A 162 0.15 -12.10 -10.50
N HIS A 163 -0.77 -11.15 -10.50
CA HIS A 163 -1.86 -11.03 -11.45
C HIS A 163 -1.69 -9.72 -12.22
N VAL A 164 -1.58 -9.80 -13.54
CA VAL A 164 -1.29 -8.64 -14.41
C VAL A 164 -2.25 -8.67 -15.59
N ALA A 165 -2.89 -7.55 -15.88
CA ALA A 165 -3.73 -7.41 -17.08
C ALA A 165 -2.90 -7.61 -18.35
N GLU A 166 -3.36 -8.50 -19.24
CA GLU A 166 -2.62 -8.91 -20.45
C GLU A 166 -2.15 -7.73 -21.30
N HIS A 167 -3.03 -6.74 -21.51
CA HIS A 167 -2.74 -5.56 -22.32
C HIS A 167 -1.64 -4.64 -21.75
N LEU A 168 -1.24 -4.83 -20.49
CA LEU A 168 -0.13 -4.10 -19.86
C LEU A 168 1.20 -4.83 -19.96
N TYR A 169 1.20 -6.11 -20.34
CA TYR A 169 2.38 -6.96 -20.27
C TYR A 169 3.02 -7.16 -21.65
N GLU A 170 4.30 -6.83 -21.76
CA GLU A 170 5.10 -7.04 -22.96
C GLU A 170 6.48 -7.60 -22.58
N LYS A 171 6.76 -8.85 -22.91
CA LYS A 171 8.09 -9.50 -22.75
C LYS A 171 8.71 -9.31 -21.35
N GLY A 172 7.93 -9.53 -20.29
CA GLY A 172 8.40 -9.39 -18.91
C GLY A 172 8.41 -7.96 -18.38
N ARG A 173 7.88 -6.99 -19.12
CA ARG A 173 7.79 -5.58 -18.71
C ARG A 173 6.34 -5.11 -18.66
N ILE A 174 6.12 -4.06 -17.88
CA ILE A 174 4.83 -3.39 -17.74
C ILE A 174 4.84 -2.09 -18.56
N HIS A 175 3.80 -1.88 -19.35
CA HIS A 175 3.57 -0.63 -20.09
C HIS A 175 3.04 0.46 -19.13
N ALA A 176 3.93 1.31 -18.62
CA ALA A 176 3.61 2.29 -17.58
C ALA A 176 2.53 3.31 -17.99
N GLU A 177 2.55 3.81 -19.23
CA GLU A 177 1.52 4.71 -19.75
C GLU A 177 0.15 4.03 -19.89
N GLY A 178 0.15 2.73 -20.21
CA GLY A 178 -1.07 1.92 -20.21
C GLY A 178 -1.64 1.75 -18.80
N LEU A 179 -0.76 1.51 -17.82
CA LEU A 179 -1.14 1.31 -16.42
C LEU A 179 -1.74 2.57 -15.79
N LYS A 180 -1.25 3.76 -16.15
CA LYS A 180 -1.67 5.05 -15.54
C LYS A 180 -1.63 5.00 -14.00
N PRO A 181 -0.48 4.63 -13.39
CA PRO A 181 -0.38 4.53 -11.94
C PRO A 181 -0.60 5.90 -11.31
N ILE A 182 -1.29 5.91 -10.17
CA ILE A 182 -1.41 7.12 -9.33
C ILE A 182 -0.34 7.10 -8.24
N SER A 183 0.00 8.30 -7.77
CA SER A 183 0.95 8.50 -6.68
C SER A 183 0.44 9.53 -5.69
N ARG A 184 0.89 9.43 -4.44
CA ARG A 184 0.51 10.33 -3.36
C ARG A 184 1.56 11.43 -3.15
N LEU A 185 1.10 12.66 -2.94
CA LEU A 185 1.92 13.82 -2.60
C LEU A 185 1.67 14.25 -1.13
N ALA A 186 1.96 15.51 -0.78
CA ALA A 186 1.58 16.09 0.50
C ALA A 186 0.05 16.30 0.59
N GLY A 187 -0.48 16.27 1.82
CA GLY A 187 -1.90 16.51 2.07
C GLY A 187 -2.80 15.52 1.32
N HIS A 188 -3.82 16.04 0.63
CA HIS A 188 -4.76 15.26 -0.18
C HIS A 188 -4.42 15.24 -1.67
N ASN A 189 -3.23 15.75 -2.05
CA ASN A 189 -2.84 15.83 -3.44
C ASN A 189 -2.33 14.46 -3.94
N TYR A 190 -2.69 14.14 -5.18
CA TYR A 190 -2.22 12.99 -5.94
C TYR A 190 -1.57 13.49 -7.24
N ALA A 191 -0.72 12.65 -7.83
CA ALA A 191 -0.16 12.88 -9.15
C ALA A 191 -0.35 11.65 -10.04
N LYS A 192 -0.58 11.90 -11.33
CA LYS A 192 -0.49 10.89 -12.39
C LYS A 192 0.99 10.54 -12.66
N LEU A 193 1.23 9.59 -13.55
CA LEU A 193 2.57 9.36 -14.09
C LEU A 193 3.08 10.63 -14.79
N GLY A 194 4.34 11.00 -14.52
CA GLY A 194 4.99 12.15 -15.14
C GLY A 194 5.62 11.82 -16.49
N GLU A 195 6.14 12.84 -17.17
CA GLU A 195 6.91 12.66 -18.40
C GLU A 195 8.12 11.75 -18.16
N GLN A 196 8.31 10.79 -19.05
CA GLN A 196 9.42 9.84 -18.98
C GLN A 196 10.63 10.36 -19.76
N PHE A 197 11.82 10.13 -19.22
CA PHE A 197 13.10 10.40 -19.87
C PHE A 197 14.10 9.31 -19.49
N GLU A 198 15.07 9.05 -20.36
CA GLU A 198 16.03 7.95 -20.18
C GLU A 198 17.44 8.49 -19.94
N LEU A 199 18.10 7.99 -18.90
CA LEU A 199 19.54 8.17 -18.67
C LEU A 199 20.23 6.83 -18.76
N VAL A 200 21.24 6.72 -19.61
CA VAL A 200 22.12 5.56 -19.66
C VAL A 200 23.01 5.58 -18.42
N ARG A 201 23.06 4.47 -17.68
CA ARG A 201 23.93 4.35 -16.51
C ARG A 201 25.39 4.45 -16.95
N PRO A 202 26.24 5.21 -16.23
CA PRO A 202 27.69 5.17 -16.44
C PRO A 202 28.19 3.73 -16.23
N VAL A 203 29.06 3.28 -17.14
CA VAL A 203 29.84 2.03 -17.02
C VAL A 203 31.08 2.26 -16.17
#